data_AF-A0A1R3T5Y7-F1
#
_entry.id   AF-A0A1R3T5Y7-F1
#
_cell.length_a   1.000
_cell.length_b   1.000
_cell.length_c   1.000
_cell.angle_alpha   90.00
_cell.angle_beta   90.00
_cell.angle_gamma   90.00
#
_symmetry.space_group_name_H-M   'P 1'
#
loop_
_entity.id
_entity.type
_entity.pdbx_description
1 polymer ?
#
loop_
_entity_poly.entity_id
_entity_poly.type
_entity_poly.pdbx_seq_one_letter_code
_entity_poly.pdbx_strand_id
1 'polypeptide(L)'
;MGTQELFNQIISKVVSLNGRQKKIFYFFLKALSTVCFKCRGSLNYNFAKKSIVLILAIPFTGSLFAQTNWCDPLKENYNVIQNQGWTNEIGKTYQRLPDRAEDEVRKPVWNLSQNSAGLAIHFYTNAEKIEIRYGVTGNLAMSHMPATGVSGVDLYAIDPDGIWRLATGKYTFNDTITYSYEIQAQNQFHKSGFEYRLYLPLYNSVKWMEIGVPDSAEFKFIPTLKEKPIMVYGTSIAQGGCASRPGMGWTNILSRKLDYPVINLAFSGNGPLEKELVDLIDEIDASLYIYDCLPNMGSLSSEEVVKRTIYGVSKIREKHDTPILLVDHIGYRNQEMNNASKESGDRMNSALKSAYDSLVNQGVKNIYHLRKDMIDFPEDGCVDNIHPNDLGMQAYANAYEKIIREILNMPAGDFKITKPVSQRREPHMYEWKARHENILQSIQLKHPKRVIIGNSITHYWGGTTERENGSQSWKKQMDPAGYLNLGYGWDRIENVLWRVYHGELSGYDAEEVILMIGTNNLGLNTDDEIVKGLRFLLRQIRIRQPNAKIKVMGLLPRRGYEDHVKAINKHITKMVLLHDYIYLDVGDRLLLENGKIDETLFSDGLHPNEEGYARIVDDIIIFR
;
A
#
# COMPACT_ATOMS: atom_id res chain seq x y z
N MET A 1 -31.58 -49.42 14.31
CA MET A 1 -32.24 -48.56 13.29
C MET A 1 -33.01 -49.45 12.35
N GLY A 2 -34.32 -49.22 12.23
CA GLY A 2 -35.17 -49.98 11.31
C GLY A 2 -34.81 -49.66 9.86
N THR A 3 -35.01 -50.63 8.96
CA THR A 3 -34.75 -50.50 7.52
C THR A 3 -35.44 -49.29 6.87
N GLN A 4 -36.59 -48.85 7.41
CA GLN A 4 -37.34 -47.68 6.96
C GLN A 4 -36.60 -46.35 7.23
N GLU A 5 -35.91 -46.26 8.36
CA GLU A 5 -35.24 -45.05 8.84
C GLU A 5 -33.95 -44.79 8.05
N LEU A 6 -33.23 -45.87 7.74
CA LEU A 6 -32.06 -45.84 6.86
C LEU A 6 -32.44 -45.46 5.43
N PHE A 7 -33.57 -45.96 4.93
CA PHE A 7 -34.06 -45.64 3.58
C PHE A 7 -34.44 -44.16 3.44
N ASN A 8 -35.10 -43.59 4.45
CA ASN A 8 -35.45 -42.17 4.47
C ASN A 8 -34.22 -41.25 4.55
N GLN A 9 -33.18 -41.63 5.29
CA GLN A 9 -31.91 -40.89 5.32
C GLN A 9 -31.16 -40.94 3.98
N ILE A 10 -31.20 -42.08 3.28
CA ILE A 10 -30.59 -42.22 1.95
C ILE A 10 -31.32 -41.34 0.94
N ILE A 11 -32.66 -41.33 0.93
CA ILE A 11 -33.43 -40.48 0.01
C ILE A 11 -33.16 -38.99 0.25
N SER A 12 -33.15 -38.55 1.52
CA SER A 12 -32.80 -37.17 1.88
C SER A 12 -31.43 -36.74 1.33
N LYS A 13 -30.40 -37.59 1.48
CA LYS A 13 -29.05 -37.32 0.96
C LYS A 13 -28.94 -37.34 -0.57
N VAL A 14 -29.77 -38.13 -1.26
CA VAL A 14 -29.78 -38.20 -2.74
C VAL A 14 -30.44 -36.96 -3.35
N VAL A 15 -31.45 -36.40 -2.68
CA VAL A 15 -32.13 -35.18 -3.12
C VAL A 15 -31.19 -33.97 -3.10
N SER A 16 -30.27 -33.90 -2.13
CA SER A 16 -29.28 -32.82 -1.97
C SER A 16 -28.06 -32.92 -2.89
N LEU A 17 -27.95 -33.94 -3.75
CA LEU A 17 -26.82 -34.11 -4.66
C LEU A 17 -26.89 -33.16 -5.87
N ASN A 18 -25.74 -32.59 -6.27
CA ASN A 18 -25.62 -31.80 -7.49
C ASN A 18 -25.63 -32.67 -8.77
N GLY A 19 -25.72 -32.04 -9.95
CA GLY A 19 -25.91 -32.75 -11.23
C GLY A 19 -24.81 -33.77 -11.58
N ARG A 20 -23.56 -33.54 -11.17
CA ARG A 20 -22.45 -34.50 -11.39
C ARG A 20 -22.52 -35.67 -10.40
N GLN A 21 -22.85 -35.39 -9.15
CA GLN A 21 -23.03 -36.41 -8.11
C GLN A 21 -24.22 -37.32 -8.41
N LYS A 22 -25.34 -36.79 -8.91
CA LYS A 22 -26.50 -37.58 -9.36
C LYS A 22 -26.14 -38.53 -10.49
N LYS A 23 -25.31 -38.11 -11.46
CA LYS A 23 -24.83 -38.98 -12.55
C LYS A 23 -23.97 -40.13 -12.03
N ILE A 24 -23.06 -39.88 -11.10
CA ILE A 24 -22.19 -40.92 -10.50
C ILE A 24 -23.04 -41.90 -9.67
N PHE A 25 -23.96 -41.38 -8.85
CA PHE A 25 -24.89 -42.20 -8.05
C PHE A 25 -25.76 -43.11 -8.95
N TYR A 26 -26.27 -42.57 -10.06
CA TYR A 26 -27.05 -43.32 -11.03
C TYR A 26 -26.22 -44.41 -11.74
N PHE A 27 -24.95 -44.13 -12.04
CA PHE A 27 -24.03 -45.12 -12.62
C PHE A 27 -23.77 -46.28 -11.67
N PHE A 28 -23.60 -45.97 -10.37
CA PHE A 28 -23.46 -46.97 -9.31
C PHE A 28 -24.72 -47.83 -9.12
N LEU A 29 -25.91 -47.22 -9.15
CA LEU A 29 -27.19 -47.94 -9.11
C LEU A 29 -27.35 -48.92 -10.28
N LYS A 30 -26.95 -48.50 -11.50
CA LYS A 30 -26.92 -49.37 -12.69
C LYS A 30 -25.93 -50.52 -12.56
N ALA A 31 -24.75 -50.27 -11.98
CA ALA A 31 -23.77 -51.32 -11.72
C ALA A 31 -24.30 -52.32 -10.68
N LEU A 32 -24.92 -51.84 -9.60
CA LEU A 32 -25.54 -52.67 -8.57
C LEU A 32 -26.71 -53.51 -9.11
N SER A 33 -27.58 -52.93 -9.95
CA SER A 33 -28.68 -53.70 -10.56
C SER A 33 -28.16 -54.84 -11.43
N THR A 34 -27.03 -54.64 -12.11
CA THR A 34 -26.39 -55.64 -12.97
C THR A 34 -25.77 -56.79 -12.15
N VAL A 35 -25.16 -56.48 -11.00
CA VAL A 35 -24.63 -57.49 -10.07
C VAL A 35 -25.75 -58.27 -9.39
N CYS A 36 -26.83 -57.61 -8.94
CA CYS A 36 -27.98 -58.28 -8.35
C CYS A 36 -28.74 -59.18 -9.33
N PHE A 37 -28.76 -58.85 -10.63
CA PHE A 37 -29.39 -59.68 -11.65
C PHE A 37 -28.60 -60.97 -11.93
N LYS A 38 -27.25 -60.91 -11.89
CA LYS A 38 -26.37 -62.09 -12.06
C LYS A 38 -26.35 -63.05 -10.86
N CYS A 39 -26.76 -62.61 -9.67
CA CYS A 39 -26.77 -63.41 -8.45
C CYS A 39 -28.15 -64.01 -8.08
N ARG A 40 -29.17 -63.92 -8.95
CA ARG A 40 -30.44 -64.60 -8.76
C ARG A 40 -30.26 -66.11 -8.99
N GLY A 41 -29.88 -66.84 -7.95
CA GLY A 41 -29.86 -68.30 -7.99
C GLY A 41 -29.01 -69.03 -6.95
N SER A 42 -28.23 -68.36 -6.09
CA SER A 42 -27.39 -69.06 -5.09
C SER A 42 -27.67 -68.63 -3.64
N LEU A 43 -27.44 -69.56 -2.71
CA LEU A 43 -27.68 -69.46 -1.26
C LEU A 43 -26.95 -68.30 -0.53
N ASN A 44 -26.24 -67.43 -1.25
CA ASN A 44 -25.44 -66.33 -0.69
C ASN A 44 -26.06 -64.93 -0.84
N TYR A 45 -27.38 -64.84 -1.06
CA TYR A 45 -28.09 -63.56 -1.19
C TYR A 45 -28.00 -62.67 0.06
N ASN A 46 -27.96 -63.28 1.26
CA ASN A 46 -27.83 -62.56 2.52
C ASN A 46 -26.39 -62.09 2.83
N PHE A 47 -25.37 -62.79 2.30
CA PHE A 47 -23.98 -62.35 2.42
C PHE A 47 -23.71 -61.14 1.51
N ALA A 48 -24.26 -61.15 0.29
CA ALA A 48 -24.21 -60.00 -0.62
C ALA A 48 -24.89 -58.75 -0.04
N LYS A 49 -26.02 -58.87 0.66
CA LYS A 49 -26.67 -57.74 1.36
C LYS A 49 -25.80 -57.13 2.46
N LYS A 50 -25.08 -57.94 3.25
CA LYS A 50 -24.21 -57.44 4.33
C LYS A 50 -22.92 -56.79 3.79
N SER A 51 -22.34 -57.32 2.72
CA SER A 51 -21.19 -56.69 2.06
C SER A 51 -21.55 -55.40 1.32
N ILE A 52 -22.76 -55.28 0.76
CA ILE A 52 -23.24 -54.06 0.09
C ILE A 52 -23.49 -52.92 1.10
N VAL A 53 -23.97 -53.23 2.30
CA VAL A 53 -24.15 -52.22 3.38
C VAL A 53 -22.79 -51.78 3.95
N LEU A 54 -21.78 -52.65 3.99
CA LEU A 54 -20.43 -52.27 4.43
C LEU A 54 -19.68 -51.40 3.40
N ILE A 55 -19.92 -51.59 2.10
CA ILE A 55 -19.34 -50.76 1.03
C ILE A 55 -20.01 -49.37 0.96
N LEU A 56 -21.26 -49.24 1.45
CA LEU A 56 -21.96 -47.96 1.60
C LEU A 56 -21.59 -47.17 2.86
N ALA A 57 -20.72 -47.72 3.71
CA ALA A 57 -20.23 -47.10 4.95
C ALA A 57 -18.75 -46.68 4.89
N ILE A 58 -18.17 -46.56 3.69
CA ILE A 58 -16.97 -45.76 3.51
C ILE A 58 -17.44 -44.30 3.59
N PRO A 59 -17.02 -43.49 4.58
CA PRO A 59 -17.26 -42.07 4.50
C PRO A 59 -16.56 -41.64 3.21
N PHE A 60 -17.35 -41.16 2.24
CA PHE A 60 -16.81 -40.35 1.16
C PHE A 60 -16.19 -39.12 1.84
N THR A 61 -14.93 -39.24 2.25
CA THR A 61 -14.02 -38.11 2.39
C THR A 61 -13.65 -37.68 0.97
N GLY A 62 -14.68 -37.38 0.16
CA GLY A 62 -14.49 -36.48 -0.94
C GLY A 62 -14.15 -35.17 -0.28
N SER A 63 -12.92 -34.70 -0.46
CA SER A 63 -12.57 -33.31 -0.17
C SER A 63 -13.68 -32.46 -0.77
N LEU A 64 -14.51 -31.87 0.10
CA LEU A 64 -15.33 -30.75 -0.28
C LEU A 64 -14.33 -29.72 -0.77
N PHE A 65 -14.14 -29.62 -2.08
CA PHE A 65 -13.42 -28.48 -2.64
C PHE A 65 -14.21 -27.26 -2.18
N ALA A 66 -13.61 -26.46 -1.29
CA ALA A 66 -14.19 -25.21 -0.83
C ALA A 66 -14.68 -24.43 -2.05
N GLN A 67 -15.93 -23.96 -2.02
CA GLN A 67 -16.50 -23.24 -3.14
C GLN A 67 -15.75 -21.91 -3.26
N THR A 68 -15.31 -21.52 -4.46
CA THR A 68 -14.67 -20.22 -4.65
C THR A 68 -15.74 -19.11 -4.54
N ASN A 69 -15.54 -18.19 -3.60
CA ASN A 69 -16.27 -16.93 -3.52
C ASN A 69 -15.60 -15.89 -4.43
N TRP A 70 -16.33 -15.38 -5.42
CA TRP A 70 -15.83 -14.40 -6.39
C TRP A 70 -16.26 -12.99 -6.01
N CYS A 71 -15.28 -12.11 -5.79
CA CYS A 71 -15.48 -10.74 -5.39
C CYS A 71 -15.17 -9.80 -6.56
N ASP A 72 -16.15 -8.99 -6.98
CA ASP A 72 -16.01 -8.00 -8.04
C ASP A 72 -15.74 -6.62 -7.40
N PRO A 73 -14.58 -5.98 -7.64
CA PRO A 73 -14.24 -4.70 -7.04
C PRO A 73 -15.20 -3.58 -7.44
N LEU A 74 -15.80 -3.63 -8.64
CA LEU A 74 -16.71 -2.57 -9.09
C LEU A 74 -18.09 -2.66 -8.42
N LYS A 75 -18.45 -3.80 -7.82
CA LYS A 75 -19.73 -4.00 -7.12
C LYS A 75 -19.76 -3.50 -5.68
N GLU A 76 -18.62 -3.06 -5.13
CA GLU A 76 -18.58 -2.49 -3.77
C GLU A 76 -19.39 -1.19 -3.67
N ASN A 77 -19.88 -0.83 -2.48
CA ASN A 77 -20.60 0.44 -2.30
C ASN A 77 -19.66 1.66 -2.12
N TYR A 78 -18.35 1.43 -2.18
CA TYR A 78 -17.30 2.43 -2.09
C TYR A 78 -16.26 2.19 -3.19
N ASN A 79 -15.41 3.19 -3.44
CA ASN A 79 -14.38 3.10 -4.47
C ASN A 79 -13.19 2.29 -3.94
N VAL A 80 -12.69 1.37 -4.77
CA VAL A 80 -11.59 0.44 -4.42
C VAL A 80 -10.47 0.40 -5.46
N ILE A 81 -10.66 1.06 -6.61
CA ILE A 81 -9.64 1.18 -7.66
C ILE A 81 -8.69 2.31 -7.26
N GLN A 82 -7.49 1.93 -6.86
CA GLN A 82 -6.46 2.83 -6.37
C GLN A 82 -5.83 3.60 -7.53
N ASN A 83 -5.27 4.78 -7.22
CA ASN A 83 -4.50 5.61 -8.16
C ASN A 83 -5.29 6.18 -9.35
N GLN A 84 -6.58 6.45 -9.18
CA GLN A 84 -7.38 7.27 -10.11
C GLN A 84 -7.37 8.74 -9.70
N GLY A 85 -7.27 9.67 -10.67
CA GLY A 85 -7.28 11.11 -10.40
C GLY A 85 -8.66 11.67 -10.05
N TRP A 86 -9.70 11.17 -10.69
CA TRP A 86 -11.08 11.64 -10.55
C TRP A 86 -11.97 10.56 -9.97
N THR A 87 -11.58 9.99 -8.83
CA THR A 87 -12.25 8.83 -8.23
C THR A 87 -13.77 9.03 -8.03
N ASN A 88 -14.22 10.25 -7.78
CA ASN A 88 -15.65 10.56 -7.64
C ASN A 88 -16.42 10.60 -8.97
N GLU A 89 -15.75 10.90 -10.08
CA GLU A 89 -16.35 10.91 -11.43
C GLU A 89 -16.23 9.53 -12.10
N ILE A 90 -15.08 8.89 -11.95
CA ILE A 90 -14.76 7.63 -12.63
C ILE A 90 -15.33 6.43 -11.86
N GLY A 91 -14.92 6.27 -10.59
CA GLY A 91 -15.31 5.33 -9.51
C GLY A 91 -15.58 3.84 -9.80
N LYS A 92 -16.20 3.53 -10.94
CA LYS A 92 -16.79 2.26 -11.34
C LYS A 92 -16.28 1.76 -12.69
N THR A 93 -15.08 2.17 -13.07
CA THR A 93 -14.37 1.66 -14.25
C THR A 93 -12.87 1.51 -13.97
N TYR A 94 -12.13 0.92 -14.91
CA TYR A 94 -10.68 0.76 -14.86
C TYR A 94 -9.93 1.77 -15.73
N GLN A 95 -10.57 2.89 -16.08
CA GLN A 95 -9.95 3.95 -16.88
C GLN A 95 -9.21 4.97 -16.01
N ARG A 96 -8.44 5.84 -16.66
CA ARG A 96 -7.55 6.82 -16.01
C ARG A 96 -8.00 8.28 -16.16
N LEU A 97 -8.86 8.60 -17.12
CA LEU A 97 -9.45 9.93 -17.33
C LEU A 97 -10.98 9.90 -17.13
N PRO A 98 -11.62 10.99 -16.69
CA PRO A 98 -13.08 11.04 -16.54
C PRO A 98 -13.75 11.07 -17.92
N ASP A 99 -15.01 10.64 -18.01
CA ASP A 99 -15.72 10.51 -19.30
C ASP A 99 -15.79 11.82 -20.09
N ARG A 100 -15.93 12.96 -19.41
CA ARG A 100 -15.92 14.28 -20.06
C ARG A 100 -14.62 14.58 -20.82
N ALA A 101 -13.51 13.94 -20.45
CA ALA A 101 -12.24 14.16 -21.12
C ALA A 101 -12.24 13.64 -22.56
N GLU A 102 -13.17 12.76 -22.95
CA GLU A 102 -13.27 12.24 -24.33
C GLU A 102 -13.40 13.36 -25.37
N ASP A 103 -14.15 14.41 -25.04
CA ASP A 103 -14.38 15.56 -25.92
C ASP A 103 -13.30 16.66 -25.78
N GLU A 104 -12.46 16.57 -24.74
CA GLU A 104 -11.42 17.56 -24.44
C GLU A 104 -10.05 17.16 -24.98
N VAL A 105 -9.73 15.86 -25.00
CA VAL A 105 -8.41 15.36 -25.40
C VAL A 105 -8.43 14.74 -26.80
N ARG A 106 -7.26 14.64 -27.43
CA ARG A 106 -7.12 13.95 -28.72
C ARG A 106 -7.56 12.49 -28.60
N LYS A 107 -8.25 11.96 -29.61
CA LYS A 107 -8.75 10.57 -29.61
C LYS A 107 -7.71 9.50 -29.23
N PRO A 108 -6.44 9.57 -29.67
CA PRO A 108 -5.42 8.61 -29.21
C PRO A 108 -5.15 8.66 -27.70
N VAL A 109 -5.17 9.85 -27.08
CA VAL A 109 -5.01 10.02 -25.62
C VAL A 109 -6.20 9.39 -24.90
N TRP A 110 -7.42 9.72 -25.34
CA TRP A 110 -8.64 9.13 -24.79
C TRP A 110 -8.62 7.60 -24.86
N ASN A 111 -8.32 7.02 -26.03
CA ASN A 111 -8.26 5.58 -26.20
C ASN A 111 -7.21 4.93 -25.27
N LEU A 112 -6.05 5.56 -25.09
CA LEU A 112 -5.01 5.08 -24.18
C LEU A 112 -5.37 5.26 -22.70
N SER A 113 -6.25 6.22 -22.36
CA SER A 113 -6.74 6.43 -21.00
C SER A 113 -7.60 5.28 -20.48
N GLN A 114 -8.18 4.50 -21.39
CA GLN A 114 -8.94 3.29 -21.06
C GLN A 114 -8.04 2.13 -20.58
N ASN A 115 -6.72 2.21 -20.79
CA ASN A 115 -5.78 1.25 -20.22
C ASN A 115 -5.59 1.49 -18.72
N SER A 116 -5.37 0.43 -17.96
CA SER A 116 -5.30 0.46 -16.49
C SER A 116 -3.89 0.69 -15.92
N ALA A 117 -2.99 1.32 -16.66
CA ALA A 117 -1.59 1.50 -16.23
C ALA A 117 -1.49 2.25 -14.91
N GLY A 118 -0.77 1.68 -13.93
CA GLY A 118 -0.59 2.28 -12.60
C GLY A 118 -1.79 2.12 -11.65
N LEU A 119 -2.95 1.65 -12.14
CA LEU A 119 -4.08 1.33 -11.27
C LEU A 119 -3.78 0.06 -10.46
N ALA A 120 -4.34 -0.01 -9.26
CA ALA A 120 -4.21 -1.16 -8.39
C ALA A 120 -5.50 -1.45 -7.60
N ILE A 121 -5.61 -2.67 -7.08
CA ILE A 121 -6.66 -3.06 -6.13
C ILE A 121 -5.98 -3.54 -4.85
N HIS A 122 -6.41 -3.01 -3.71
CA HIS A 122 -5.89 -3.38 -2.40
C HIS A 122 -6.94 -4.20 -1.64
N PHE A 123 -6.52 -5.28 -0.96
CA PHE A 123 -7.43 -6.12 -0.18
C PHE A 123 -6.72 -6.88 0.95
N TYR A 124 -7.48 -7.33 1.94
CA TYR A 124 -7.04 -8.27 2.97
C TYR A 124 -7.63 -9.64 2.69
N THR A 125 -6.85 -10.70 2.88
CA THR A 125 -7.37 -12.08 2.93
C THR A 125 -6.43 -13.02 3.67
N ASN A 126 -6.98 -14.06 4.28
CA ASN A 126 -6.24 -15.21 4.81
C ASN A 126 -6.28 -16.45 3.90
N ALA A 127 -6.75 -16.30 2.67
CA ALA A 127 -6.84 -17.38 1.71
C ALA A 127 -5.46 -17.95 1.36
N GLU A 128 -5.31 -19.28 1.47
CA GLU A 128 -4.15 -20.01 0.96
C GLU A 128 -4.15 -20.13 -0.57
N LYS A 129 -5.30 -19.87 -1.21
CA LYS A 129 -5.43 -19.82 -2.66
C LYS A 129 -6.17 -18.57 -3.08
N ILE A 130 -5.55 -17.77 -3.95
CA ILE A 130 -6.16 -16.58 -4.54
C ILE A 130 -6.24 -16.81 -6.06
N GLU A 131 -7.44 -16.66 -6.61
CA GLU A 131 -7.69 -16.76 -8.05
C GLU A 131 -8.09 -15.40 -8.59
N ILE A 132 -7.67 -15.07 -9.79
CA ILE A 132 -8.05 -13.83 -10.46
C ILE A 132 -8.52 -14.20 -11.86
N ARG A 133 -9.66 -13.66 -12.28
CA ARG A 133 -10.14 -13.79 -13.65
C ARG A 133 -10.67 -12.47 -14.17
N TYR A 134 -10.38 -12.17 -15.43
CA TYR A 134 -10.76 -10.90 -16.05
C TYR A 134 -10.74 -10.99 -17.57
N GLY A 135 -11.46 -10.07 -18.20
CA GLY A 135 -11.46 -9.88 -19.64
C GLY A 135 -10.83 -8.53 -20.03
N VAL A 136 -10.22 -8.48 -21.21
CA VAL A 136 -9.62 -7.26 -21.77
C VAL A 136 -10.15 -6.93 -23.17
N THR A 137 -9.88 -5.73 -23.68
CA THR A 137 -10.36 -5.24 -24.99
C THR A 137 -9.36 -5.42 -26.13
N GLY A 138 -8.08 -5.19 -25.88
CA GLY A 138 -7.02 -5.14 -26.90
C GLY A 138 -6.20 -6.43 -27.01
N ASN A 139 -5.18 -6.37 -27.86
CA ASN A 139 -4.24 -7.47 -28.07
C ASN A 139 -3.54 -7.87 -26.77
N LEU A 140 -3.34 -9.17 -26.58
CA LEU A 140 -2.78 -9.69 -25.34
C LEU A 140 -1.31 -9.28 -25.14
N ALA A 141 -0.54 -9.10 -26.22
CA ALA A 141 0.88 -8.74 -26.22
C ALA A 141 1.21 -7.75 -27.35
N MET A 142 2.43 -7.20 -27.32
CA MET A 142 3.04 -6.44 -28.42
C MET A 142 4.31 -7.14 -28.89
N SER A 143 4.82 -6.80 -30.07
CA SER A 143 6.05 -7.40 -30.64
C SER A 143 7.28 -7.29 -29.72
N HIS A 144 7.32 -6.27 -28.88
CA HIS A 144 8.44 -5.89 -28.03
C HIS A 144 8.04 -5.82 -26.54
N MET A 145 6.84 -6.30 -26.18
CA MET A 145 6.35 -6.33 -24.79
C MET A 145 5.52 -7.59 -24.54
N PRO A 146 5.87 -8.42 -23.54
CA PRO A 146 5.22 -9.71 -23.32
C PRO A 146 3.77 -9.56 -22.85
N ALA A 147 2.97 -10.61 -23.02
CA ALA A 147 1.56 -10.61 -22.61
C ALA A 147 1.36 -10.30 -21.12
N THR A 148 2.31 -10.76 -20.29
CA THR A 148 2.35 -10.49 -18.86
C THR A 148 2.50 -9.01 -18.53
N GLY A 149 3.17 -8.22 -19.36
CA GLY A 149 3.31 -6.78 -19.19
C GLY A 149 2.11 -6.01 -19.76
N VAL A 150 1.69 -6.39 -20.97
CA VAL A 150 0.61 -5.69 -21.69
C VAL A 150 -0.74 -5.89 -21.02
N SER A 151 -1.08 -7.16 -20.74
CA SER A 151 -2.42 -7.60 -20.33
C SER A 151 -2.43 -8.35 -19.01
N GLY A 152 -1.28 -8.58 -18.38
CA GLY A 152 -1.18 -9.34 -17.13
C GLY A 152 -1.54 -8.52 -15.88
N VAL A 153 -1.59 -9.23 -14.75
CA VAL A 153 -1.67 -8.64 -13.41
C VAL A 153 -0.49 -9.09 -12.56
N ASP A 154 -0.23 -8.36 -11.47
CA ASP A 154 0.91 -8.64 -10.61
C ASP A 154 0.55 -8.46 -9.13
N LEU A 155 0.79 -9.48 -8.31
CA LEU A 155 0.29 -9.56 -6.95
C LEU A 155 1.44 -9.47 -5.94
N TYR A 156 1.32 -8.56 -4.99
CA TYR A 156 2.24 -8.42 -3.86
C TYR A 156 1.50 -8.60 -2.55
N ALA A 157 2.06 -9.38 -1.63
CA ALA A 157 1.65 -9.45 -0.24
C ALA A 157 2.50 -8.50 0.61
N ILE A 158 1.92 -7.94 1.66
CA ILE A 158 2.63 -7.17 2.68
C ILE A 158 2.43 -7.89 4.01
N ASP A 159 3.53 -8.28 4.63
CA ASP A 159 3.49 -9.02 5.89
C ASP A 159 3.18 -8.11 7.10
N PRO A 160 2.89 -8.67 8.30
CA PRO A 160 2.58 -7.86 9.48
C PRO A 160 3.66 -6.87 9.91
N ASP A 161 4.91 -7.05 9.47
CA ASP A 161 6.02 -6.12 9.69
C ASP A 161 6.18 -5.11 8.54
N GLY A 162 5.23 -5.08 7.60
CA GLY A 162 5.18 -4.20 6.44
C GLY A 162 6.15 -4.55 5.32
N ILE A 163 6.70 -5.78 5.32
CA ILE A 163 7.63 -6.22 4.29
C ILE A 163 6.87 -6.73 3.07
N TRP A 164 7.20 -6.15 1.93
CA TRP A 164 6.64 -6.50 0.62
C TRP A 164 7.21 -7.83 0.10
N ARG A 165 6.33 -8.69 -0.40
CA ARG A 165 6.66 -10.01 -0.94
C ARG A 165 5.94 -10.21 -2.27
N LEU A 166 6.67 -10.56 -3.31
CA LEU A 166 6.08 -10.92 -4.59
C LEU A 166 5.34 -12.26 -4.45
N ALA A 167 4.08 -12.31 -4.87
CA ALA A 167 3.33 -13.55 -5.03
C ALA A 167 3.35 -13.95 -6.51
N THR A 168 3.99 -15.08 -6.82
CA THR A 168 3.97 -15.64 -8.17
C THR A 168 2.88 -16.70 -8.29
N GLY A 169 2.26 -16.78 -9.47
CA GLY A 169 1.14 -17.67 -9.72
C GLY A 169 1.22 -18.29 -11.10
N LYS A 170 0.40 -19.33 -11.33
CA LYS A 170 0.18 -19.88 -12.66
C LYS A 170 -0.82 -19.00 -13.39
N TYR A 171 -0.62 -18.78 -14.68
CA TYR A 171 -1.50 -17.94 -15.48
C TYR A 171 -1.82 -18.53 -16.85
N THR A 172 -2.90 -18.04 -17.46
CA THR A 172 -3.31 -18.41 -18.82
C THR A 172 -3.89 -17.19 -19.51
N PHE A 173 -3.49 -16.97 -20.77
CA PHE A 173 -3.90 -15.85 -21.61
C PHE A 173 -4.82 -16.35 -22.73
N ASN A 174 -6.13 -16.34 -22.47
CA ASN A 174 -7.22 -16.64 -23.42
C ASN A 174 -8.24 -15.48 -23.38
N ASP A 175 -9.43 -15.67 -23.96
CA ASP A 175 -10.55 -14.70 -23.87
C ASP A 175 -10.85 -14.25 -22.43
N THR A 176 -10.73 -15.18 -21.47
CA THR A 176 -10.63 -14.88 -20.04
C THR A 176 -9.20 -15.15 -19.59
N ILE A 177 -8.54 -14.11 -19.10
CA ILE A 177 -7.21 -14.23 -18.51
C ILE A 177 -7.40 -14.69 -17.07
N THR A 178 -6.61 -15.67 -16.65
CA THR A 178 -6.68 -16.22 -15.29
C THR A 178 -5.32 -16.28 -14.63
N TYR A 179 -5.27 -15.98 -13.33
CA TYR A 179 -4.12 -16.20 -12.46
C TYR A 179 -4.55 -17.02 -11.24
N SER A 180 -3.69 -17.94 -10.79
CA SER A 180 -3.89 -18.73 -9.57
C SER A 180 -2.62 -18.68 -8.73
N TYR A 181 -2.74 -18.14 -7.52
CA TYR A 181 -1.67 -17.99 -6.55
C TYR A 181 -1.90 -18.95 -5.38
N GLU A 182 -0.85 -19.68 -5.02
CA GLU A 182 -0.84 -20.56 -3.84
C GLU A 182 0.01 -19.87 -2.76
N ILE A 183 -0.63 -19.46 -1.67
CA ILE A 183 -0.03 -18.72 -0.57
C ILE A 183 0.16 -19.67 0.62
N GLN A 184 1.33 -20.29 0.68
CA GLN A 184 1.72 -21.17 1.80
C GLN A 184 2.59 -20.43 2.82
N ALA A 185 2.16 -19.21 3.18
CA ALA A 185 2.87 -18.37 4.13
C ALA A 185 2.03 -18.18 5.40
N GLN A 186 2.65 -18.42 6.54
CA GLN A 186 2.09 -18.08 7.84
C GLN A 186 2.93 -16.97 8.47
N ASN A 187 2.33 -16.19 9.36
CA ASN A 187 3.04 -15.22 10.18
C ASN A 187 2.87 -15.56 11.66
N GLN A 188 3.75 -15.03 12.49
CA GLN A 188 3.78 -15.34 13.93
C GLN A 188 2.75 -14.56 14.77
N PHE A 189 2.08 -13.57 14.17
CA PHE A 189 1.26 -12.61 14.91
C PHE A 189 -0.23 -13.00 14.95
N HIS A 190 -0.79 -13.45 13.81
CA HIS A 190 -2.22 -13.75 13.70
C HIS A 190 -2.55 -14.64 12.49
N LYS A 191 -3.81 -15.09 12.39
CA LYS A 191 -4.31 -15.94 11.29
C LYS A 191 -5.14 -15.20 10.23
N SER A 192 -5.40 -13.90 10.40
CA SER A 192 -6.08 -13.05 9.38
C SER A 192 -5.23 -12.68 8.15
N GLY A 193 -4.27 -13.53 7.77
CA GLY A 193 -3.56 -13.41 6.50
C GLY A 193 -2.73 -12.15 6.30
N PHE A 194 -2.80 -11.58 5.10
CA PHE A 194 -1.94 -10.47 4.66
C PHE A 194 -2.74 -9.35 4.00
N GLU A 195 -2.11 -8.17 3.90
CA GLU A 195 -2.53 -7.16 2.92
C GLU A 195 -1.98 -7.55 1.55
N TYR A 196 -2.78 -7.33 0.51
CA TYR A 196 -2.40 -7.58 -0.88
C TYR A 196 -2.60 -6.34 -1.74
N ARG A 197 -1.70 -6.16 -2.69
CA ARG A 197 -1.82 -5.18 -3.77
C ARG A 197 -1.71 -5.86 -5.12
N LEU A 198 -2.76 -5.74 -5.91
CA LEU A 198 -2.86 -6.25 -7.27
C LEU A 198 -2.69 -5.11 -8.26
N TYR A 199 -1.56 -5.06 -8.96
CA TYR A 199 -1.32 -4.09 -10.04
C TYR A 199 -1.96 -4.56 -11.34
N LEU A 200 -2.63 -3.64 -12.03
CA LEU A 200 -3.43 -3.90 -13.23
C LEU A 200 -2.61 -3.78 -14.53
N PRO A 201 -3.13 -4.29 -15.67
CA PRO A 201 -2.44 -4.24 -16.96
C PRO A 201 -1.90 -2.87 -17.37
N LEU A 202 -0.71 -2.82 -17.98
CA LEU A 202 -0.05 -1.57 -18.38
C LEU A 202 -0.53 -1.03 -19.73
N TYR A 203 -0.93 -1.91 -20.65
CA TYR A 203 -1.19 -1.55 -22.05
C TYR A 203 -2.49 -2.14 -22.60
N ASN A 204 -3.42 -2.50 -21.71
CA ASN A 204 -4.74 -3.00 -22.11
C ASN A 204 -5.85 -2.49 -21.18
N SER A 205 -7.09 -2.47 -21.67
CA SER A 205 -8.26 -2.03 -20.91
C SER A 205 -8.97 -3.24 -20.30
N VAL A 206 -9.19 -3.20 -18.97
CA VAL A 206 -9.93 -4.25 -18.24
C VAL A 206 -11.43 -4.01 -18.43
N LYS A 207 -12.16 -5.01 -18.94
CA LYS A 207 -13.63 -4.96 -19.12
C LYS A 207 -14.39 -5.30 -17.85
N TRP A 208 -13.91 -6.31 -17.14
CA TRP A 208 -14.47 -6.86 -15.92
C TRP A 208 -13.36 -7.65 -15.21
N MET A 209 -13.41 -7.75 -13.89
CA MET A 209 -12.46 -8.53 -13.10
C MET A 209 -13.12 -9.07 -11.84
N GLU A 210 -12.72 -10.25 -11.41
CA GLU A 210 -13.11 -10.84 -10.14
C GLU A 210 -11.91 -11.48 -9.44
N ILE A 211 -11.89 -11.36 -8.10
CA ILE A 211 -10.91 -11.98 -7.21
C ILE A 211 -11.62 -13.10 -6.45
N GLY A 212 -11.15 -14.32 -6.64
CA GLY A 212 -11.67 -15.53 -6.04
C GLY A 212 -10.86 -15.97 -4.83
N VAL A 213 -11.54 -16.30 -3.73
CA VAL A 213 -10.96 -16.98 -2.56
C VAL A 213 -11.85 -18.13 -2.13
N PRO A 214 -11.37 -19.13 -1.37
CA PRO A 214 -12.24 -20.11 -0.73
C PRO A 214 -13.34 -19.43 0.09
N ASP A 215 -14.56 -19.96 0.08
CA ASP A 215 -15.70 -19.50 0.89
C ASP A 215 -15.42 -19.48 2.41
N SER A 216 -14.48 -20.31 2.86
CA SER A 216 -14.00 -20.34 4.24
C SER A 216 -13.00 -19.23 4.59
N ALA A 217 -12.48 -18.50 3.60
CA ALA A 217 -11.48 -17.46 3.81
C ALA A 217 -12.13 -16.09 4.06
N GLU A 218 -11.47 -15.29 4.88
CA GLU A 218 -11.78 -13.87 5.07
C GLU A 218 -11.36 -13.09 3.81
N PHE A 219 -12.18 -12.15 3.36
CA PHE A 219 -11.83 -11.25 2.26
C PHE A 219 -12.45 -9.87 2.47
N LYS A 220 -11.66 -8.81 2.24
CA LYS A 220 -12.14 -7.43 2.32
C LYS A 220 -11.35 -6.52 1.39
N PHE A 221 -12.03 -5.80 0.50
CA PHE A 221 -11.39 -4.72 -0.26
C PHE A 221 -11.03 -3.54 0.63
N ILE A 222 -9.88 -2.93 0.36
CA ILE A 222 -9.42 -1.71 1.01
C ILE A 222 -9.91 -0.51 0.16
N PRO A 223 -10.62 0.46 0.76
CA PRO A 223 -11.04 1.67 0.06
C PRO A 223 -9.88 2.45 -0.57
N THR A 224 -10.18 3.31 -1.54
CA THR A 224 -9.19 4.24 -2.10
C THR A 224 -8.53 5.08 -1.01
N LEU A 225 -7.20 5.14 -1.03
CA LEU A 225 -6.43 6.01 -0.13
C LEU A 225 -6.80 7.48 -0.37
N LYS A 226 -6.88 8.26 0.69
CA LYS A 226 -7.17 9.71 0.62
C LYS A 226 -5.90 10.57 0.61
N GLU A 227 -4.75 9.94 0.80
CA GLU A 227 -3.46 10.60 0.75
C GLU A 227 -3.21 11.24 -0.62
N LYS A 228 -2.67 12.46 -0.62
CA LYS A 228 -2.35 13.21 -1.84
C LYS A 228 -1.34 12.42 -2.69
N PRO A 229 -1.65 12.09 -3.95
CA PRO A 229 -0.80 11.25 -4.78
C PRO A 229 0.42 11.99 -5.31
N ILE A 230 1.42 11.21 -5.74
CA ILE A 230 2.40 11.67 -6.72
C ILE A 230 1.75 11.54 -8.10
N MET A 231 1.61 12.65 -8.83
CA MET A 231 1.05 12.68 -10.18
C MET A 231 2.19 12.55 -11.19
N VAL A 232 2.16 11.50 -12.02
CA VAL A 232 3.10 11.31 -13.13
C VAL A 232 2.38 11.51 -14.45
N TYR A 233 2.82 12.51 -15.21
CA TYR A 233 2.46 12.67 -16.61
C TYR A 233 3.66 12.33 -17.50
N GLY A 234 3.43 11.56 -18.56
CA GLY A 234 4.52 11.17 -19.44
C GLY A 234 4.16 10.35 -20.66
N THR A 235 5.14 9.59 -21.11
CA THR A 235 5.14 8.92 -22.42
C THR A 235 4.86 7.41 -22.34
N SER A 236 5.22 6.65 -23.38
CA SER A 236 5.22 5.18 -23.35
C SER A 236 6.06 4.60 -22.22
N ILE A 237 7.17 5.26 -21.86
CA ILE A 237 8.07 4.81 -20.80
C ILE A 237 7.34 4.77 -19.46
N ALA A 238 6.72 5.89 -19.07
CA ALA A 238 5.96 5.99 -17.82
C ALA A 238 4.68 5.15 -17.84
N GLN A 239 4.05 4.95 -19.01
CA GLN A 239 2.91 4.03 -19.11
C GLN A 239 3.34 2.58 -18.80
N GLY A 240 4.62 2.26 -19.03
CA GLY A 240 5.24 1.00 -18.63
C GLY A 240 5.83 0.20 -19.79
N GLY A 241 5.99 0.79 -20.98
CA GLY A 241 6.69 0.17 -22.11
C GLY A 241 8.20 0.09 -21.82
N CYS A 242 8.85 -1.06 -21.69
CA CYS A 242 8.38 -2.45 -21.88
C CYS A 242 8.67 -3.34 -20.67
N ALA A 243 8.11 -2.97 -19.52
CA ALA A 243 8.16 -3.78 -18.31
C ALA A 243 7.59 -5.19 -18.53
N SER A 244 8.22 -6.20 -17.92
CA SER A 244 7.84 -7.60 -18.11
C SER A 244 6.48 -7.98 -17.50
N ARG A 245 6.05 -7.22 -16.47
CA ARG A 245 4.79 -7.37 -15.72
C ARG A 245 4.42 -6.03 -15.05
N PRO A 246 3.14 -5.79 -14.69
CA PRO A 246 2.70 -4.52 -14.11
C PRO A 246 3.53 -3.97 -12.96
N GLY A 247 3.94 -4.81 -12.01
CA GLY A 247 4.75 -4.36 -10.87
C GLY A 247 6.16 -3.91 -11.24
N MET A 248 6.62 -4.15 -12.48
CA MET A 248 7.92 -3.69 -12.98
C MET A 248 7.85 -2.37 -13.75
N GLY A 249 6.65 -1.82 -14.00
CA GLY A 249 6.55 -0.42 -14.45
C GLY A 249 7.16 0.50 -13.39
N TRP A 250 8.01 1.45 -13.78
CA TRP A 250 8.82 2.21 -12.82
C TRP A 250 7.96 3.00 -11.81
N THR A 251 6.78 3.47 -12.22
CA THR A 251 5.80 4.14 -11.35
C THR A 251 5.25 3.19 -10.26
N ASN A 252 5.03 1.93 -10.59
CA ASN A 252 4.63 0.90 -9.62
C ASN A 252 5.78 0.47 -8.71
N ILE A 253 7.02 0.40 -9.23
CA ILE A 253 8.21 0.18 -8.38
C ILE A 253 8.36 1.34 -7.37
N LEU A 254 8.20 2.59 -7.84
CA LEU A 254 8.24 3.78 -7.01
C LEU A 254 7.17 3.75 -5.91
N SER A 255 5.91 3.45 -6.28
CA SER A 255 4.81 3.34 -5.31
C SER A 255 5.13 2.35 -4.18
N ARG A 256 5.74 1.19 -4.49
CA ARG A 256 6.15 0.22 -3.45
C ARG A 256 7.29 0.72 -2.57
N LYS A 257 8.29 1.39 -3.17
CA LYS A 257 9.46 1.91 -2.44
C LYS A 257 9.08 3.00 -1.44
N LEU A 258 8.09 3.81 -1.79
CA LEU A 258 7.59 4.89 -0.94
C LEU A 258 6.39 4.47 -0.07
N ASP A 259 5.77 3.32 -0.36
CA ASP A 259 4.46 2.91 0.16
C ASP A 259 3.38 4.00 -0.07
N TYR A 260 3.45 4.68 -1.21
CA TYR A 260 2.77 5.95 -1.49
C TYR A 260 1.90 5.87 -2.75
N PRO A 261 0.74 6.55 -2.83
CA PRO A 261 -0.09 6.58 -4.03
C PRO A 261 0.61 7.29 -5.20
N VAL A 262 0.61 6.65 -6.38
CA VAL A 262 1.21 7.18 -7.61
C VAL A 262 0.20 7.08 -8.73
N ILE A 263 -0.28 8.23 -9.22
CA ILE A 263 -1.16 8.30 -10.38
C ILE A 263 -0.30 8.31 -11.64
N ASN A 264 -0.65 7.45 -12.60
CA ASN A 264 0.06 7.32 -13.87
C ASN A 264 -0.82 7.80 -15.03
N LEU A 265 -0.68 9.07 -15.42
CA LEU A 265 -1.29 9.67 -16.60
C LEU A 265 -0.29 9.73 -17.76
N ALA A 266 0.35 8.60 -18.07
CA ALA A 266 1.24 8.49 -19.21
C ALA A 266 0.56 7.82 -20.41
N PHE A 267 0.86 8.34 -21.61
CA PHE A 267 0.20 7.95 -22.84
C PHE A 267 1.21 7.67 -23.96
N SER A 268 1.31 6.42 -24.36
CA SER A 268 2.24 5.91 -25.37
C SER A 268 2.19 6.71 -26.68
N GLY A 269 3.30 7.38 -27.02
CA GLY A 269 3.43 8.20 -28.23
C GLY A 269 2.58 9.47 -28.23
N ASN A 270 1.94 9.80 -27.11
CA ASN A 270 0.89 10.80 -27.02
C ASN A 270 1.00 11.67 -25.76
N GLY A 271 2.20 11.75 -25.16
CA GLY A 271 2.47 12.59 -24.00
C GLY A 271 3.28 13.89 -24.25
N PRO A 272 2.98 14.76 -25.24
CA PRO A 272 3.76 15.98 -25.50
C PRO A 272 3.29 17.22 -24.72
N LEU A 273 2.73 17.06 -23.51
CA LEU A 273 2.32 18.12 -22.57
C LEU A 273 1.34 19.13 -23.17
N GLU A 274 0.27 18.63 -23.81
CA GLU A 274 -0.79 19.49 -24.34
C GLU A 274 -1.57 20.22 -23.24
N LYS A 275 -2.08 21.40 -23.62
CA LYS A 275 -2.82 22.30 -22.74
C LYS A 275 -4.01 21.60 -22.08
N GLU A 276 -4.81 20.90 -22.87
CA GLU A 276 -6.05 20.26 -22.45
C GLU A 276 -5.80 19.21 -21.37
N LEU A 277 -4.70 18.46 -21.49
CA LEU A 277 -4.35 17.44 -20.51
C LEU A 277 -3.69 18.04 -19.26
N VAL A 278 -2.90 19.11 -19.42
CA VAL A 278 -2.38 19.87 -18.27
C VAL A 278 -3.53 20.49 -17.45
N ASP A 279 -4.56 21.00 -18.11
CA ASP A 279 -5.73 21.57 -17.45
C ASP A 279 -6.49 20.54 -16.62
N LEU A 280 -6.62 19.31 -17.15
CA LEU A 280 -7.15 18.18 -16.39
C LEU A 280 -6.24 17.82 -15.20
N ILE A 281 -4.93 17.72 -15.41
CA ILE A 281 -3.96 17.38 -14.35
C ILE A 281 -4.03 18.37 -13.18
N ASP A 282 -4.24 19.66 -13.44
CA ASP A 282 -4.34 20.74 -12.43
C ASP A 282 -5.53 20.57 -11.46
N GLU A 283 -6.51 19.73 -11.81
CA GLU A 283 -7.64 19.39 -10.93
C GLU A 283 -7.27 18.38 -9.83
N ILE A 284 -6.14 17.66 -9.99
CA ILE A 284 -5.71 16.62 -9.05
C ILE A 284 -4.85 17.24 -7.95
N ASP A 285 -5.34 17.26 -6.70
CA ASP A 285 -4.54 17.73 -5.55
C ASP A 285 -3.40 16.75 -5.19
N ALA A 286 -2.24 16.96 -5.80
CA ALA A 286 -1.06 16.10 -5.65
C ALA A 286 -0.07 16.59 -4.58
N SER A 287 0.76 15.68 -4.06
CA SER A 287 1.94 16.02 -3.24
C SER A 287 3.16 16.38 -4.08
N LEU A 288 3.19 15.92 -5.34
CA LEU A 288 4.22 16.22 -6.33
C LEU A 288 3.65 16.00 -7.74
N TYR A 289 3.93 16.94 -8.65
CA TYR A 289 3.70 16.74 -10.08
C TYR A 289 5.00 16.39 -10.80
N ILE A 290 4.98 15.39 -11.68
CA ILE A 290 6.13 14.94 -12.46
C ILE A 290 5.80 15.04 -13.95
N TYR A 291 6.65 15.73 -14.70
CA TYR A 291 6.57 15.83 -16.16
C TYR A 291 7.74 15.08 -16.81
N ASP A 292 7.50 13.81 -17.17
CA ASP A 292 8.43 12.90 -17.87
C ASP A 292 7.94 12.65 -19.31
N CYS A 293 7.99 13.72 -20.12
CA CYS A 293 7.23 13.83 -21.36
C CYS A 293 8.08 14.08 -22.62
N LEU A 294 9.36 14.39 -22.48
CA LEU A 294 10.23 14.75 -23.60
C LEU A 294 10.27 13.72 -24.74
N PRO A 295 10.30 12.39 -24.51
CA PRO A 295 10.36 11.40 -25.60
C PRO A 295 9.25 11.51 -26.66
N ASN A 296 8.14 12.18 -26.38
CA ASN A 296 7.05 12.37 -27.34
C ASN A 296 7.02 13.76 -27.99
N MET A 297 8.03 14.59 -27.72
CA MET A 297 8.14 15.95 -28.25
C MET A 297 9.15 16.09 -29.41
N GLY A 298 9.73 14.98 -29.89
CA GLY A 298 10.81 15.01 -30.89
C GLY A 298 10.45 15.71 -32.21
N SER A 299 9.17 15.73 -32.58
CA SER A 299 8.67 16.43 -33.78
C SER A 299 8.38 17.93 -33.56
N LEU A 300 8.41 18.41 -32.32
CA LEU A 300 8.14 19.81 -31.98
C LEU A 300 9.41 20.65 -32.10
N SER A 301 9.27 21.94 -32.40
CA SER A 301 10.37 22.91 -32.30
C SER A 301 10.80 23.09 -30.84
N SER A 302 12.04 23.54 -30.61
CA SER A 302 12.52 23.81 -29.24
C SER A 302 11.69 24.89 -28.55
N GLU A 303 11.22 25.89 -29.31
CA GLU A 303 10.33 26.94 -28.80
C GLU A 303 8.99 26.36 -28.29
N GLU A 304 8.39 25.43 -29.03
CA GLU A 304 7.14 24.80 -28.61
C GLU A 304 7.35 23.90 -27.38
N VAL A 305 8.46 23.17 -27.28
CA VAL A 305 8.83 22.42 -26.06
C VAL A 305 8.94 23.35 -24.86
N VAL A 306 9.63 24.49 -25.02
CA VAL A 306 9.76 25.50 -23.96
C VAL A 306 8.40 26.05 -23.56
N LYS A 307 7.57 26.45 -24.53
CA LYS A 307 6.24 27.01 -24.31
C LYS A 307 5.34 26.05 -23.54
N ARG A 308 5.29 24.78 -23.94
CA ARG A 308 4.47 23.77 -23.24
C ARG A 308 4.96 23.48 -21.84
N THR A 309 6.28 23.41 -21.65
CA THR A 309 6.87 23.23 -20.32
C THR A 309 6.51 24.39 -19.38
N ILE A 310 6.65 25.63 -19.86
CA ILE A 310 6.27 26.83 -19.11
C ILE A 310 4.77 26.83 -18.80
N TYR A 311 3.92 26.44 -19.77
CA TYR A 311 2.48 26.33 -19.52
C TYR A 311 2.17 25.29 -18.44
N GLY A 312 2.75 24.09 -18.52
CA GLY A 312 2.60 23.04 -17.53
C GLY A 312 2.90 23.53 -16.11
N VAL A 313 4.03 24.19 -15.92
CA VAL A 313 4.42 24.74 -14.62
C VAL A 313 3.50 25.88 -14.18
N SER A 314 3.23 26.84 -15.08
CA SER A 314 2.45 28.03 -14.76
C SER A 314 1.01 27.66 -14.38
N LYS A 315 0.43 26.68 -15.07
CA LYS A 315 -0.94 26.24 -14.83
C LYS A 315 -1.11 25.70 -13.41
N ILE A 316 -0.23 24.81 -12.97
CA ILE A 316 -0.22 24.31 -11.59
C ILE A 316 -0.03 25.46 -10.59
N ARG A 317 0.85 26.43 -10.90
CA ARG A 317 1.12 27.58 -10.04
C ARG A 317 -0.05 28.56 -9.91
N GLU A 318 -1.07 28.50 -10.77
CA GLU A 318 -2.29 29.29 -10.61
C GLU A 318 -3.05 28.92 -9.32
N LYS A 319 -2.93 27.66 -8.86
CA LYS A 319 -3.69 27.13 -7.73
C LYS A 319 -2.81 26.55 -6.62
N HIS A 320 -1.62 26.05 -6.94
CA HIS A 320 -0.85 25.19 -6.06
C HIS A 320 0.63 25.60 -5.95
N ASP A 321 1.13 25.63 -4.71
CA ASP A 321 2.57 25.74 -4.40
C ASP A 321 3.30 24.38 -4.41
N THR A 322 2.58 23.31 -4.75
CA THR A 322 3.06 21.93 -4.78
C THR A 322 4.34 21.80 -5.62
N PRO A 323 5.33 21.01 -5.17
CA PRO A 323 6.51 20.71 -5.96
C PRO A 323 6.21 20.21 -7.37
N ILE A 324 7.03 20.62 -8.34
CA ILE A 324 6.97 20.12 -9.73
C ILE A 324 8.36 19.63 -10.13
N LEU A 325 8.45 18.41 -10.64
CA LEU A 325 9.67 17.80 -11.14
C LEU A 325 9.64 17.71 -12.66
N LEU A 326 10.56 18.39 -13.31
CA LEU A 326 10.82 18.30 -14.75
C LEU A 326 11.92 17.28 -15.02
N VAL A 327 11.77 16.45 -16.05
CA VAL A 327 12.66 15.31 -16.27
C VAL A 327 13.25 15.30 -17.68
N ASP A 328 14.57 15.12 -17.74
CA ASP A 328 15.30 14.96 -19.00
C ASP A 328 14.94 13.67 -19.75
N HIS A 329 15.11 13.73 -21.06
CA HIS A 329 15.17 12.58 -21.95
C HIS A 329 16.45 11.76 -21.66
N ILE A 330 16.31 10.45 -21.41
CA ILE A 330 17.44 9.54 -21.13
C ILE A 330 18.41 9.31 -22.30
N GLY A 331 18.03 9.74 -23.50
CA GLY A 331 18.76 9.53 -24.75
C GLY A 331 18.40 8.21 -25.42
N TYR A 332 18.59 8.15 -26.74
CA TYR A 332 18.38 6.95 -27.52
C TYR A 332 19.56 5.99 -27.35
N ARG A 333 19.33 4.68 -27.35
CA ARG A 333 20.39 3.68 -27.14
C ARG A 333 21.41 3.68 -28.27
N ASN A 334 20.97 3.86 -29.50
CA ASN A 334 21.85 3.90 -30.67
C ASN A 334 22.41 5.30 -31.00
N GLN A 335 22.33 6.27 -30.09
CA GLN A 335 22.67 7.67 -30.38
C GLN A 335 24.14 7.86 -30.83
N GLU A 336 25.08 7.05 -30.34
CA GLU A 336 26.49 7.13 -30.78
C GLU A 336 26.71 6.58 -32.19
N MET A 337 25.70 5.89 -32.75
CA MET A 337 25.69 5.39 -34.13
C MET A 337 24.75 6.19 -35.04
N ASN A 338 24.03 7.17 -34.49
CA ASN A 338 23.03 7.96 -35.22
C ASN A 338 22.99 9.40 -34.68
N ASN A 339 23.67 10.30 -35.39
CA ASN A 339 23.74 11.72 -35.03
C ASN A 339 22.37 12.38 -34.93
N ALA A 340 21.41 12.03 -35.80
CA ALA A 340 20.06 12.61 -35.75
C ALA A 340 19.31 12.23 -34.45
N SER A 341 19.46 10.97 -34.00
CA SER A 341 18.92 10.54 -32.70
C SER A 341 19.56 11.32 -31.54
N LYS A 342 20.89 11.45 -31.56
CA LYS A 342 21.65 12.19 -30.54
C LYS A 342 21.23 13.64 -30.47
N GLU A 343 21.25 14.33 -31.61
CA GLU A 343 20.83 15.73 -31.75
C GLU A 343 19.38 15.94 -31.29
N SER A 344 18.47 15.02 -31.64
CA SER A 344 17.06 15.10 -31.20
C SER A 344 16.94 15.05 -29.67
N GLY A 345 17.58 14.07 -29.02
CA GLY A 345 17.57 13.93 -27.55
C GLY A 345 18.20 15.13 -26.85
N ASP A 346 19.38 15.56 -27.30
CA ASP A 346 20.13 16.66 -26.70
C ASP A 346 19.40 18.01 -26.88
N ARG A 347 18.75 18.21 -28.03
CA ARG A 347 17.91 19.38 -28.29
C ARG A 347 16.74 19.46 -27.33
N MET A 348 16.04 18.35 -27.07
CA MET A 348 14.91 18.31 -26.15
C MET A 348 15.35 18.62 -24.71
N ASN A 349 16.47 18.05 -24.24
CA ASN A 349 17.02 18.36 -22.92
C ASN A 349 17.45 19.83 -22.82
N SER A 350 18.06 20.37 -23.87
CA SER A 350 18.44 21.79 -23.92
C SER A 350 17.22 22.73 -23.88
N ALA A 351 16.14 22.36 -24.57
CA ALA A 351 14.88 23.10 -24.54
C ALA A 351 14.23 23.06 -23.15
N LEU A 352 14.16 21.88 -22.51
CA LEU A 352 13.65 21.75 -21.14
C LEU A 352 14.47 22.60 -20.16
N LYS A 353 15.80 22.51 -20.24
CA LYS A 353 16.70 23.31 -19.41
C LYS A 353 16.44 24.81 -19.60
N SER A 354 16.25 25.26 -20.83
CA SER A 354 15.95 26.67 -21.12
C SER A 354 14.64 27.12 -20.49
N ALA A 355 13.60 26.28 -20.52
CA ALA A 355 12.34 26.54 -19.84
C ALA A 355 12.50 26.60 -18.31
N TYR A 356 13.21 25.62 -17.73
CA TYR A 356 13.50 25.57 -16.30
C TYR A 356 14.28 26.81 -15.84
N ASP A 357 15.39 27.16 -16.51
CA ASP A 357 16.20 28.33 -16.18
C ASP A 357 15.37 29.63 -16.28
N SER A 358 14.50 29.74 -17.28
CA SER A 358 13.61 30.89 -17.44
C SER A 358 12.62 31.02 -16.29
N LEU A 359 12.00 29.92 -15.86
CA LEU A 359 11.08 29.89 -14.71
C LEU A 359 11.81 30.24 -13.40
N VAL A 360 13.01 29.70 -13.18
CA VAL A 360 13.84 30.03 -12.01
C VAL A 360 14.21 31.52 -12.01
N ASN A 361 14.62 32.07 -13.15
CA ASN A 361 14.97 33.49 -13.28
C ASN A 361 13.77 34.42 -13.06
N GLN A 362 12.56 33.94 -13.34
CA GLN A 362 11.30 34.64 -13.04
C GLN A 362 10.87 34.49 -11.56
N GLY A 363 11.63 33.74 -10.75
CA GLY A 363 11.36 33.55 -9.33
C GLY A 363 10.35 32.45 -9.01
N VAL A 364 10.01 31.57 -9.97
CA VAL A 364 9.14 30.42 -9.72
C VAL A 364 9.83 29.46 -8.75
N LYS A 365 9.17 29.17 -7.62
CA LYS A 365 9.68 28.30 -6.56
C LYS A 365 9.19 26.86 -6.67
N ASN A 366 9.80 25.98 -5.89
CA ASN A 366 9.44 24.55 -5.76
C ASN A 366 9.38 23.82 -7.11
N ILE A 367 10.25 24.20 -8.04
CA ILE A 367 10.48 23.46 -9.28
C ILE A 367 11.83 22.77 -9.19
N TYR A 368 11.90 21.55 -9.68
CA TYR A 368 13.06 20.68 -9.60
C TYR A 368 13.35 20.06 -10.97
N HIS A 369 14.60 19.64 -11.18
CA HIS A 369 15.05 19.07 -12.45
C HIS A 369 15.79 17.75 -12.20
N LEU A 370 15.21 16.65 -12.67
CA LEU A 370 15.90 15.35 -12.73
C LEU A 370 16.63 15.25 -14.07
N ARG A 371 17.94 15.45 -14.01
CA ARG A 371 18.80 15.44 -15.19
C ARG A 371 19.13 14.02 -15.63
N LYS A 372 19.46 13.86 -16.92
CA LYS A 372 19.88 12.58 -17.51
C LYS A 372 21.05 11.93 -16.76
N ASP A 373 22.06 12.72 -16.36
CA ASP A 373 23.26 12.25 -15.64
C ASP A 373 22.98 11.77 -14.21
N MET A 374 21.80 12.08 -13.66
CA MET A 374 21.36 11.60 -12.35
C MET A 374 20.60 10.27 -12.42
N ILE A 375 20.22 9.85 -13.62
CA ILE A 375 19.62 8.54 -13.87
C ILE A 375 20.77 7.63 -14.30
N ASP A 376 21.20 6.77 -13.38
CA ASP A 376 22.23 5.74 -13.62
C ASP A 376 21.66 4.66 -14.57
N PHE A 377 21.41 5.06 -15.81
CA PHE A 377 20.67 4.28 -16.78
C PHE A 377 21.60 3.29 -17.47
N PRO A 378 21.33 1.98 -17.37
CA PRO A 378 22.24 0.97 -17.89
C PRO A 378 22.26 0.94 -19.42
N GLU A 379 23.40 0.54 -19.98
CA GLU A 379 23.59 0.41 -21.43
C GLU A 379 22.56 -0.57 -22.03
N ASP A 380 22.46 -1.76 -21.45
CA ASP A 380 21.45 -2.78 -21.77
C ASP A 380 20.09 -2.53 -21.12
N GLY A 381 19.77 -1.27 -20.80
CA GLY A 381 18.57 -0.88 -20.05
C GLY A 381 17.28 -0.83 -20.87
N CYS A 382 17.32 -1.06 -22.18
CA CYS A 382 16.15 -1.00 -23.06
C CYS A 382 15.90 -2.29 -23.84
N VAL A 383 14.64 -2.54 -24.18
CA VAL A 383 14.26 -3.62 -25.13
C VAL A 383 14.52 -3.19 -26.57
N ASP A 384 14.33 -1.90 -26.85
CA ASP A 384 14.56 -1.29 -28.16
C ASP A 384 15.39 0.00 -27.99
N ASN A 385 15.29 0.93 -28.96
CA ASN A 385 16.09 2.14 -28.95
C ASN A 385 15.76 3.11 -27.80
N ILE A 386 14.62 2.95 -27.10
CA ILE A 386 14.16 3.93 -26.10
C ILE A 386 13.37 3.35 -24.93
N HIS A 387 12.65 2.24 -25.11
CA HIS A 387 11.76 1.69 -24.10
C HIS A 387 12.53 0.84 -23.09
N PRO A 388 12.52 1.20 -21.80
CA PRO A 388 13.25 0.44 -20.80
C PRO A 388 12.74 -0.99 -20.66
N ASN A 389 13.66 -1.93 -20.50
CA ASN A 389 13.35 -3.24 -19.93
C ASN A 389 13.30 -3.14 -18.39
N ASP A 390 13.14 -4.25 -17.68
CA ASP A 390 13.04 -4.23 -16.21
C ASP A 390 14.27 -3.62 -15.51
N LEU A 391 15.47 -3.79 -16.08
CA LEU A 391 16.70 -3.19 -15.53
C LEU A 391 16.66 -1.67 -15.66
N GLY A 392 16.26 -1.14 -16.83
CA GLY A 392 16.07 0.29 -17.02
C GLY A 392 14.90 0.86 -16.20
N MET A 393 13.78 0.14 -16.06
CA MET A 393 12.66 0.54 -15.20
C MET A 393 13.08 0.65 -13.73
N GLN A 394 13.95 -0.26 -13.27
CA GLN A 394 14.50 -0.22 -11.92
C GLN A 394 15.44 0.99 -11.73
N ALA A 395 16.26 1.32 -12.74
CA ALA A 395 17.13 2.49 -12.73
C ALA A 395 16.32 3.80 -12.65
N TYR A 396 15.25 3.91 -13.44
CA TYR A 396 14.27 4.99 -13.31
C TYR A 396 13.75 5.06 -11.87
N ALA A 397 13.10 4.01 -11.38
CA ALA A 397 12.47 4.04 -10.07
C ALA A 397 13.43 4.41 -8.92
N ASN A 398 14.71 4.01 -9.00
CA ASN A 398 15.74 4.40 -8.02
C ASN A 398 16.09 5.90 -8.09
N ALA A 399 16.28 6.45 -9.30
CA ALA A 399 16.58 7.86 -9.49
C ALA A 399 15.41 8.75 -9.01
N TYR A 400 14.18 8.35 -9.36
CA TYR A 400 12.96 9.01 -8.90
C TYR A 400 12.78 8.91 -7.39
N GLU A 401 12.93 7.72 -6.78
CA GLU A 401 12.85 7.59 -5.32
C GLU A 401 13.82 8.55 -4.63
N LYS A 402 15.08 8.61 -5.09
CA LYS A 402 16.12 9.45 -4.49
C LYS A 402 15.71 10.92 -4.48
N ILE A 403 15.35 11.47 -5.63
CA ILE A 403 15.01 12.91 -5.73
C ILE A 403 13.67 13.22 -5.06
N ILE A 404 12.69 12.31 -5.10
CA ILE A 404 11.39 12.52 -4.47
C ILE A 404 11.51 12.55 -2.94
N ARG A 405 12.33 11.67 -2.36
CA ARG A 405 12.60 11.70 -0.90
C ARG A 405 13.24 13.01 -0.47
N GLU A 406 14.05 13.63 -1.32
CA GLU A 406 14.61 14.96 -1.07
C GLU A 406 13.53 16.03 -1.16
N ILE A 407 12.77 16.09 -2.26
CA ILE A 407 11.72 17.07 -2.51
C ILE A 407 10.66 17.07 -1.40
N LEU A 408 10.19 15.87 -1.02
CA LEU A 408 9.12 15.70 -0.03
C LEU A 408 9.63 15.63 1.41
N ASN A 409 10.93 15.82 1.65
CA ASN A 409 11.55 15.69 2.97
C ASN A 409 11.18 14.36 3.67
N MET A 410 11.37 13.25 2.94
CA MET A 410 11.12 11.88 3.37
C MET A 410 12.38 11.00 3.29
N PRO A 411 13.53 11.41 3.89
CA PRO A 411 14.75 10.61 3.82
C PRO A 411 14.55 9.22 4.45
N ALA A 412 15.22 8.22 3.90
CA ALA A 412 15.36 6.91 4.53
C ALA A 412 16.79 6.79 5.06
N GLY A 413 16.96 6.40 6.32
CA GLY A 413 18.28 6.16 6.89
C GLY A 413 18.83 4.77 6.57
N ASP A 414 20.06 4.52 6.97
CA ASP A 414 20.77 3.27 6.65
C ASP A 414 20.24 2.07 7.45
N PHE A 415 19.75 2.32 8.67
CA PHE A 415 19.26 1.29 9.58
C PHE A 415 17.79 0.96 9.33
N LYS A 416 17.39 -0.29 9.61
CA LYS A 416 15.98 -0.72 9.50
C LYS A 416 15.03 0.18 10.28
N ILE A 417 15.42 0.57 11.50
CA ILE A 417 14.65 1.45 12.39
C ILE A 417 14.46 2.89 11.86
N THR A 418 15.22 3.26 10.82
CA THR A 418 15.16 4.58 10.15
C THR A 418 14.55 4.51 8.75
N LYS A 419 13.92 3.39 8.39
CA LYS A 419 13.23 3.19 7.11
C LYS A 419 11.72 3.12 7.37
N PRO A 420 10.91 4.05 6.81
CA PRO A 420 9.46 4.06 7.06
C PRO A 420 8.83 2.76 6.57
N VAL A 421 8.01 2.14 7.42
CA VAL A 421 7.30 0.90 7.06
C VAL A 421 5.96 0.82 7.79
N SER A 422 4.92 0.36 7.10
CA SER A 422 3.61 0.09 7.69
C SER A 422 3.64 -1.20 8.54
N GLN A 423 2.54 -1.53 9.23
CA GLN A 423 2.43 -2.78 9.99
C GLN A 423 0.98 -3.26 10.05
N ARG A 424 0.79 -4.54 10.36
CA ARG A 424 -0.52 -5.16 10.60
C ARG A 424 -0.40 -6.32 11.58
N ARG A 425 0.14 -6.07 12.78
CA ARG A 425 0.43 -7.12 13.79
C ARG A 425 -0.78 -7.56 14.61
N GLU A 426 -1.84 -6.73 14.70
CA GLU A 426 -3.02 -7.02 15.52
C GLU A 426 -4.36 -6.71 14.82
N PRO A 427 -4.61 -7.21 13.59
CA PRO A 427 -5.81 -6.86 12.82
C PRO A 427 -7.14 -7.23 13.50
N HIS A 428 -7.14 -8.15 14.46
CA HIS A 428 -8.32 -8.49 15.27
C HIS A 428 -8.72 -7.39 16.26
N MET A 429 -7.79 -6.50 16.62
CA MET A 429 -8.05 -5.35 17.48
C MET A 429 -8.42 -4.11 16.67
N TYR A 430 -7.69 -3.84 15.59
CA TYR A 430 -8.01 -2.79 14.61
C TYR A 430 -7.19 -2.94 13.34
N GLU A 431 -7.69 -2.41 12.23
CA GLU A 431 -6.91 -2.29 10.99
C GLU A 431 -6.02 -1.05 11.02
N TRP A 432 -4.69 -1.24 11.01
CA TRP A 432 -3.71 -0.16 11.22
C TRP A 432 -3.85 0.99 10.22
N LYS A 433 -3.98 0.70 8.92
CA LYS A 433 -4.18 1.73 7.89
C LYS A 433 -5.55 2.41 8.01
N ALA A 434 -6.59 1.69 8.41
CA ALA A 434 -7.90 2.30 8.64
C ALA A 434 -7.87 3.26 9.85
N ARG A 435 -7.11 2.91 10.90
CA ARG A 435 -6.86 3.80 12.03
C ARG A 435 -6.12 5.07 11.57
N HIS A 436 -5.12 4.92 10.71
CA HIS A 436 -4.41 6.06 10.11
C HIS A 436 -5.33 7.01 9.35
N GLU A 437 -6.18 6.49 8.48
CA GLU A 437 -7.19 7.31 7.78
C GLU A 437 -8.16 8.02 8.74
N ASN A 438 -8.57 7.37 9.82
CA ASN A 438 -9.43 7.98 10.84
C ASN A 438 -8.71 9.10 11.62
N ILE A 439 -7.42 8.94 11.88
CA ILE A 439 -6.59 9.96 12.52
C ILE A 439 -6.39 11.16 11.59
N LEU A 440 -6.07 10.94 10.31
CA LEU A 440 -5.95 12.02 9.33
C LEU A 440 -7.25 12.83 9.23
N GLN A 441 -8.40 12.16 9.21
CA GLN A 441 -9.71 12.83 9.25
C GLN A 441 -9.90 13.62 10.55
N SER A 442 -9.51 13.06 11.69
CA SER A 442 -9.60 13.75 12.98
C SER A 442 -8.71 15.00 13.03
N ILE A 443 -7.51 14.94 12.43
CA ILE A 443 -6.59 16.08 12.32
C ILE A 443 -7.22 17.18 11.46
N GLN A 444 -7.75 16.83 10.28
CA GLN A 444 -8.41 17.78 9.39
C GLN A 444 -9.64 18.44 10.04
N LEU A 445 -10.41 17.69 10.83
CA LEU A 445 -11.61 18.22 11.50
C LEU A 445 -11.28 19.06 12.73
N LYS A 446 -10.28 18.67 13.53
CA LYS A 446 -10.00 19.28 14.84
C LYS A 446 -8.89 20.33 14.82
N HIS A 447 -8.00 20.31 13.84
CA HIS A 447 -6.77 21.13 13.80
C HIS A 447 -6.06 21.17 15.17
N PRO A 448 -5.56 20.02 15.65
CA PRO A 448 -5.15 19.86 17.03
C PRO A 448 -3.96 20.76 17.37
N LYS A 449 -4.05 21.48 18.48
CA LYS A 449 -2.94 22.30 19.00
C LYS A 449 -1.87 21.46 19.68
N ARG A 450 -2.24 20.30 20.24
CA ARG A 450 -1.31 19.41 20.92
C ARG A 450 -1.56 17.98 20.49
N VAL A 451 -0.49 17.22 20.31
CA VAL A 451 -0.57 15.82 19.92
C VAL A 451 0.37 14.97 20.75
N ILE A 452 -0.04 13.72 21.02
CA ILE A 452 0.81 12.72 21.65
C ILE A 452 0.94 11.50 20.71
N ILE A 453 2.16 11.18 20.33
CA ILE A 453 2.51 10.10 19.42
C ILE A 453 3.15 8.97 20.23
N GLY A 454 2.69 7.74 20.03
CA GLY A 454 3.33 6.60 20.67
C GLY A 454 2.81 5.24 20.22
N ASN A 455 3.10 4.23 21.05
CA ASN A 455 2.71 2.84 20.83
C ASN A 455 1.41 2.47 21.58
N SER A 456 1.25 1.20 21.95
CA SER A 456 0.11 0.66 22.70
C SER A 456 -0.14 1.37 24.04
N ILE A 457 0.90 1.87 24.71
CA ILE A 457 0.75 2.64 25.94
C ILE A 457 -0.05 3.92 25.65
N THR A 458 0.37 4.70 24.64
CA THR A 458 -0.40 5.88 24.24
C THR A 458 -1.77 5.51 23.67
N HIS A 459 -1.82 4.47 22.82
CA HIS A 459 -3.04 4.01 22.16
C HIS A 459 -4.14 3.69 23.17
N TYR A 460 -3.83 2.92 24.21
CA TYR A 460 -4.80 2.50 25.21
C TYR A 460 -5.03 3.53 26.31
N TRP A 461 -4.40 4.70 26.30
CA TRP A 461 -4.64 5.70 27.33
C TRP A 461 -6.10 6.20 27.28
N GLY A 462 -6.61 6.56 26.09
CA GLY A 462 -8.01 6.93 25.90
C GLY A 462 -8.24 7.71 24.61
N GLY A 463 -9.48 8.15 24.41
CA GLY A 463 -9.89 8.99 23.30
C GLY A 463 -10.91 8.28 22.42
N THR A 464 -10.46 7.71 21.29
CA THR A 464 -11.32 7.01 20.32
C THR A 464 -10.80 5.59 20.04
N THR A 465 -10.56 4.80 21.09
CA THR A 465 -10.05 3.43 20.97
C THR A 465 -11.01 2.42 21.56
N GLU A 466 -11.05 1.21 21.00
CA GLU A 466 -11.94 0.13 21.48
C GLU A 466 -11.53 -0.39 22.87
N ARG A 467 -10.24 -0.32 23.17
CA ARG A 467 -9.66 -0.62 24.49
C ARG A 467 -9.14 0.67 25.12
N GLU A 468 -9.57 0.95 26.34
CA GLU A 468 -9.13 2.10 27.13
C GLU A 468 -8.73 1.65 28.55
N ASN A 469 -7.51 1.96 28.93
CA ASN A 469 -6.93 1.68 30.23
C ASN A 469 -6.92 2.91 31.16
N GLY A 470 -7.03 4.13 30.63
CA GLY A 470 -6.93 5.39 31.40
C GLY A 470 -7.95 6.46 30.99
N SER A 471 -9.13 6.04 30.55
CA SER A 471 -10.13 6.93 29.93
C SER A 471 -10.58 8.09 30.82
N GLN A 472 -10.52 7.96 32.15
CA GLN A 472 -10.95 9.02 33.07
C GLN A 472 -9.90 10.14 33.12
N SER A 473 -8.63 9.79 33.31
CA SER A 473 -7.49 10.70 33.26
C SER A 473 -7.38 11.40 31.90
N TRP A 474 -7.65 10.67 30.81
CA TRP A 474 -7.71 11.25 29.48
C TRP A 474 -8.80 12.34 29.38
N LYS A 475 -10.05 12.01 29.72
CA LYS A 475 -11.19 12.94 29.68
C LYS A 475 -11.05 14.11 30.65
N LYS A 476 -10.42 13.89 31.81
CA LYS A 476 -10.28 14.90 32.87
C LYS A 476 -9.13 15.87 32.61
N GLN A 477 -8.04 15.41 31.99
CA GLN A 477 -6.79 16.18 31.88
C GLN A 477 -6.28 16.32 30.43
N MET A 478 -6.16 15.23 29.67
CA MET A 478 -5.58 15.29 28.31
C MET A 478 -6.50 15.98 27.29
N ASP A 479 -7.79 15.62 27.28
CA ASP A 479 -8.79 16.23 26.39
C ASP A 479 -8.95 17.74 26.67
N PRO A 480 -9.15 18.21 27.92
CA PRO A 480 -9.20 19.64 28.22
C PRO A 480 -7.88 20.38 27.93
N ALA A 481 -6.74 19.70 28.02
CA ALA A 481 -5.45 20.24 27.63
C ALA A 481 -5.25 20.29 26.10
N GLY A 482 -6.20 19.79 25.30
CA GLY A 482 -6.21 19.88 23.84
C GLY A 482 -5.37 18.83 23.13
N TYR A 483 -5.05 17.70 23.78
CA TYR A 483 -4.26 16.64 23.18
C TYR A 483 -5.09 15.74 22.27
N LEU A 484 -4.58 15.49 21.05
CA LEU A 484 -5.05 14.40 20.20
C LEU A 484 -4.14 13.16 20.35
N ASN A 485 -4.78 12.00 20.54
CA ASN A 485 -4.09 10.71 20.66
C ASN A 485 -3.68 10.17 19.28
N LEU A 486 -2.38 10.12 19.01
CA LEU A 486 -1.76 9.53 17.81
C LEU A 486 -1.02 8.21 18.13
N GLY A 487 -1.48 7.48 19.14
CA GLY A 487 -0.95 6.19 19.58
C GLY A 487 -1.48 5.00 18.79
N TYR A 488 -0.64 4.01 18.53
CA TYR A 488 -0.98 2.75 17.84
C TYR A 488 -0.38 1.56 18.57
N GLY A 489 -1.16 0.51 18.81
CA GLY A 489 -0.60 -0.70 19.37
C GLY A 489 0.49 -1.31 18.48
N TRP A 490 1.47 -1.97 19.11
CA TRP A 490 2.65 -2.56 18.47
C TRP A 490 3.59 -1.64 17.67
N ASP A 491 3.28 -0.34 17.54
CA ASP A 491 4.14 0.56 16.76
C ASP A 491 5.57 0.57 17.32
N ARG A 492 6.50 0.47 16.37
CA ARG A 492 7.93 0.71 16.55
C ARG A 492 8.31 2.07 15.97
N ILE A 493 9.54 2.52 16.21
CA ILE A 493 10.04 3.83 15.71
C ILE A 493 9.82 3.97 14.20
N GLU A 494 10.13 2.93 13.42
CA GLU A 494 10.00 2.95 11.97
C GLU A 494 8.53 3.01 11.49
N ASN A 495 7.58 2.55 12.31
CA ASN A 495 6.15 2.64 12.02
C ASN A 495 5.64 4.08 12.24
N VAL A 496 6.11 4.74 13.30
CA VAL A 496 5.84 6.17 13.51
C VAL A 496 6.44 7.00 12.40
N LEU A 497 7.66 6.67 11.94
CA LEU A 497 8.30 7.36 10.83
C LEU A 497 7.45 7.29 9.55
N TRP A 498 6.85 6.14 9.26
CA TRP A 498 5.87 6.01 8.17
C TRP A 498 4.72 7.00 8.38
N ARG A 499 4.03 6.97 9.52
CA ARG A 499 2.87 7.84 9.77
C ARG A 499 3.18 9.34 9.68
N VAL A 500 4.39 9.73 10.09
CA VAL A 500 4.90 11.11 9.95
C VAL A 500 5.07 11.49 8.47
N TYR A 501 5.55 10.58 7.64
CA TYR A 501 5.68 10.80 6.19
C TYR A 501 4.32 10.77 5.48
N HIS A 502 3.36 10.03 6.02
CA HIS A 502 1.99 9.88 5.49
C HIS A 502 0.98 10.84 6.17
N GLY A 503 1.44 12.00 6.63
CA GLY A 503 0.55 13.15 6.87
C GLY A 503 0.04 13.39 8.29
N GLU A 504 0.36 12.55 9.30
CA GLU A 504 -0.17 12.76 10.67
C GLU A 504 0.34 14.04 11.37
N LEU A 505 1.37 14.68 10.81
CA LEU A 505 1.89 15.97 11.26
C LEU A 505 1.77 17.07 10.18
N SER A 506 0.87 16.92 9.22
CA SER A 506 0.69 17.86 8.10
C SER A 506 -0.66 18.56 8.16
N GLY A 507 -0.72 19.81 7.67
CA GLY A 507 -1.96 20.59 7.55
C GLY A 507 -2.43 21.28 8.83
N TYR A 508 -1.59 21.38 9.85
CA TYR A 508 -1.83 22.13 11.08
C TYR A 508 -0.51 22.51 11.76
N ASP A 509 -0.55 23.56 12.58
CA ASP A 509 0.58 24.01 13.40
C ASP A 509 0.36 23.58 14.85
N ALA A 510 1.05 22.53 15.29
CA ALA A 510 1.05 22.11 16.67
C ALA A 510 1.84 23.11 17.53
N GLU A 511 1.27 23.48 18.67
CA GLU A 511 2.00 24.18 19.74
C GLU A 511 2.92 23.19 20.49
N GLU A 512 2.52 21.92 20.56
CA GLU A 512 3.18 20.87 21.34
C GLU A 512 3.06 19.48 20.72
N VAL A 513 4.19 18.76 20.66
CA VAL A 513 4.25 17.35 20.25
C VAL A 513 4.94 16.55 21.36
N ILE A 514 4.23 15.55 21.91
CA ILE A 514 4.82 14.57 22.81
C ILE A 514 5.12 13.29 22.03
N LEU A 515 6.36 12.78 22.15
CA LEU A 515 6.76 11.49 21.61
C LEU A 515 7.07 10.50 22.74
N MET A 516 6.37 9.36 22.74
CA MET A 516 6.63 8.21 23.61
C MET A 516 6.66 6.92 22.78
N ILE A 517 7.84 6.56 22.27
CA ILE A 517 8.03 5.40 21.39
C ILE A 517 9.36 4.70 21.66
N GLY A 518 9.46 3.41 21.34
CA GLY A 518 10.70 2.63 21.43
C GLY A 518 10.60 1.36 22.29
N THR A 519 9.59 1.24 23.16
CA THR A 519 9.44 0.03 24.02
C THR A 519 9.31 -1.27 23.21
N ASN A 520 8.67 -1.21 22.02
CA ASN A 520 8.51 -2.35 21.12
C ASN A 520 9.77 -2.65 20.28
N ASN A 521 10.79 -1.80 20.34
CA ASN A 521 12.10 -2.05 19.73
C ASN A 521 13.04 -2.77 20.71
N LEU A 522 12.74 -2.78 22.01
CA LEU A 522 13.52 -3.52 23.01
C LEU A 522 13.54 -5.01 22.67
N GLY A 523 14.74 -5.60 22.66
CA GLY A 523 14.95 -7.01 22.28
C GLY A 523 15.02 -7.27 20.76
N LEU A 524 14.67 -6.30 19.93
CA LEU A 524 14.82 -6.37 18.46
C LEU A 524 16.00 -5.53 17.95
N ASN A 525 16.32 -4.46 18.67
CA ASN A 525 17.35 -3.49 18.33
C ASN A 525 18.28 -3.26 19.52
N THR A 526 19.50 -2.81 19.21
CA THR A 526 20.43 -2.34 20.24
C THR A 526 20.02 -0.95 20.76
N ASP A 527 20.45 -0.60 21.97
CA ASP A 527 20.17 0.71 22.56
C ASP A 527 20.65 1.87 21.67
N ASP A 528 21.81 1.71 21.03
CA ASP A 528 22.37 2.71 20.11
C ASP A 528 21.50 2.87 18.85
N GLU A 529 21.00 1.77 18.27
CA GLU A 529 20.04 1.83 17.16
C GLU A 529 18.74 2.52 17.56
N ILE A 530 18.21 2.22 18.75
CA ILE A 530 16.99 2.86 19.26
C ILE A 530 17.19 4.37 19.43
N VAL A 531 18.27 4.80 20.07
CA VAL A 531 18.57 6.23 20.27
C VAL A 531 18.81 6.94 18.93
N LYS A 532 19.52 6.31 17.98
CA LYS A 532 19.70 6.85 16.62
C LYS A 532 18.38 6.95 15.87
N GLY A 533 17.51 5.94 15.99
CA GLY A 533 16.17 5.92 15.42
C GLY A 533 15.29 7.04 15.98
N LEU A 534 15.27 7.23 17.30
CA LEU A 534 14.55 8.32 17.95
C LEU A 534 15.04 9.68 17.46
N ARG A 535 16.36 9.89 17.42
CA ARG A 535 16.94 11.14 16.91
C ARG A 535 16.54 11.40 15.45
N PHE A 536 16.57 10.35 14.61
CA PHE A 536 16.17 10.47 13.22
C PHE A 536 14.69 10.87 13.11
N LEU A 537 13.80 10.20 13.84
CA LEU A 537 12.38 10.50 13.88
C LEU A 537 12.09 11.91 14.39
N LEU A 538 12.72 12.33 15.49
CA LEU A 538 12.55 13.67 16.05
C LEU A 538 12.92 14.78 15.07
N ARG A 539 13.97 14.58 14.27
CA ARG A 539 14.31 15.50 13.17
C ARG A 539 13.17 15.60 12.15
N GLN A 540 12.53 14.49 11.81
CA GLN A 540 11.40 14.50 10.86
C GLN A 540 10.14 15.17 11.43
N ILE A 541 9.91 15.02 12.74
CA ILE A 541 8.86 15.72 13.48
C ILE A 541 9.15 17.23 13.45
N ARG A 542 10.37 17.66 13.80
CA ARG A 542 10.77 19.08 13.79
C ARG A 542 10.63 19.74 12.42
N ILE A 543 10.97 19.03 11.33
CA ILE A 543 10.80 19.56 9.96
C ILE A 543 9.32 19.87 9.66
N ARG A 544 8.39 19.03 10.12
CA ARG A 544 6.95 19.18 9.87
C ARG A 544 6.26 20.10 10.86
N GLN A 545 6.81 20.22 12.07
CA GLN A 545 6.29 21.02 13.17
C GLN A 545 7.40 21.95 13.70
N PRO A 546 7.86 22.93 12.89
CA PRO A 546 9.05 23.73 13.19
C PRO A 546 8.89 24.53 14.49
N ASN A 547 7.68 25.02 14.77
CA ASN A 547 7.38 25.89 15.90
C ASN A 547 6.93 25.13 17.16
N ALA A 548 6.66 23.83 17.07
CA ALA A 548 6.13 23.07 18.20
C ALA A 548 7.17 22.90 19.31
N LYS A 549 6.74 22.94 20.57
CA LYS A 549 7.53 22.40 21.68
C LYS A 549 7.52 20.88 21.56
N ILE A 550 8.70 20.27 21.40
CA ILE A 550 8.83 18.82 21.28
C ILE A 550 9.30 18.26 22.62
N LYS A 551 8.44 17.45 23.23
CA LYS A 551 8.70 16.71 24.46
C LYS A 551 8.94 15.24 24.14
N VAL A 552 9.99 14.67 24.71
CA VAL A 552 10.35 13.26 24.57
C VAL A 552 10.21 12.60 25.92
N MET A 553 9.25 11.69 26.02
CA MET A 553 9.05 10.90 27.22
C MET A 553 10.03 9.75 27.25
N GLY A 554 10.68 9.54 28.39
CA GLY A 554 11.43 8.31 28.65
C GLY A 554 10.53 7.08 28.46
N LEU A 555 11.13 5.94 28.12
CA LEU A 555 10.38 4.69 28.11
C LEU A 555 9.85 4.43 29.52
N LEU A 556 8.57 4.12 29.65
CA LEU A 556 7.98 3.76 30.95
C LEU A 556 8.55 2.41 31.43
N PRO A 557 8.70 2.22 32.75
CA PRO A 557 9.16 0.94 33.28
C PRO A 557 8.14 -0.15 32.97
N ARG A 558 8.64 -1.38 32.78
CA ARG A 558 7.85 -2.57 32.52
C ARG A 558 8.46 -3.77 33.23
N ARG A 559 7.60 -4.71 33.62
CA ARG A 559 7.98 -5.89 34.39
C ARG A 559 9.21 -6.59 33.80
N GLY A 560 10.26 -6.73 34.60
CA GLY A 560 11.46 -7.48 34.25
C GLY A 560 12.43 -6.76 33.31
N TYR A 561 12.13 -5.54 32.87
CA TYR A 561 13.03 -4.70 32.08
C TYR A 561 13.40 -3.39 32.79
N GLU A 562 13.11 -3.25 34.09
CA GLU A 562 13.27 -1.98 34.80
C GLU A 562 14.71 -1.44 34.71
N ASP A 563 15.71 -2.30 34.91
CA ASP A 563 17.12 -1.92 34.82
C ASP A 563 17.54 -1.52 33.39
N HIS A 564 17.04 -2.24 32.38
CA HIS A 564 17.33 -1.94 30.98
C HIS A 564 16.68 -0.63 30.56
N VAL A 565 15.41 -0.41 30.91
CA VAL A 565 14.68 0.84 30.68
C VAL A 565 15.39 2.01 31.36
N LYS A 566 15.82 1.84 32.62
CA LYS A 566 16.60 2.86 33.33
C LYS A 566 17.93 3.17 32.64
N ALA A 567 18.61 2.16 32.09
CA ALA A 567 19.87 2.34 31.38
C ALA A 567 19.67 3.10 30.05
N ILE A 568 18.75 2.66 29.20
CA ILE A 568 18.52 3.29 27.89
C ILE A 568 17.94 4.71 28.04
N ASN A 569 17.10 4.97 29.05
CA ASN A 569 16.56 6.30 29.31
C ASN A 569 17.68 7.32 29.57
N LYS A 570 18.79 6.96 30.21
CA LYS A 570 19.96 7.86 30.34
C LYS A 570 20.53 8.28 28.99
N HIS A 571 20.57 7.36 28.02
CA HIS A 571 21.03 7.68 26.66
C HIS A 571 20.00 8.53 25.91
N ILE A 572 18.71 8.27 26.09
CA ILE A 572 17.63 9.08 25.52
C ILE A 572 17.69 10.50 26.08
N THR A 573 17.78 10.68 27.40
CA THR A 573 17.92 12.01 28.03
C THR A 573 19.13 12.75 27.48
N LYS A 574 20.29 12.10 27.37
CA LYS A 574 21.48 12.73 26.78
C LYS A 574 21.23 13.17 25.34
N MET A 575 20.60 12.34 24.51
CA MET A 575 20.27 12.69 23.13
C MET A 575 19.30 13.86 23.05
N VAL A 576 18.27 13.87 23.89
CA VAL A 576 17.23 14.91 23.95
C VAL A 576 17.82 16.28 24.34
N LEU A 577 18.62 16.31 25.41
CA LEU A 577 19.27 17.54 25.90
C LEU A 577 20.28 18.13 24.91
N LEU A 578 20.89 17.30 24.05
CA LEU A 578 21.83 17.77 23.01
C LEU A 578 21.13 18.43 21.81
N HIS A 579 19.82 18.29 21.65
CA HIS A 579 19.07 18.75 20.47
C HIS A 579 17.89 19.68 20.81
N ASP A 580 17.95 20.33 21.97
CA ASP A 580 16.99 21.35 22.42
C ASP A 580 15.52 20.87 22.46
N TYR A 581 15.37 19.58 22.80
CA TYR A 581 14.08 18.96 23.10
C TYR A 581 13.88 18.87 24.62
N ILE A 582 12.63 18.77 25.06
CA ILE A 582 12.30 18.68 26.48
C ILE A 582 12.21 17.20 26.88
N TYR A 583 13.04 16.74 27.82
CA TYR A 583 12.91 15.39 28.37
C TYR A 583 11.83 15.36 29.45
N LEU A 584 10.92 14.40 29.37
CA LEU A 584 9.95 14.10 30.44
C LEU A 584 10.34 12.80 31.13
N ASP A 585 10.68 12.89 32.41
CA ASP A 585 10.91 11.75 33.28
C ASP A 585 9.70 11.53 34.19
N VAL A 586 8.83 10.60 33.81
CA VAL A 586 7.61 10.29 34.58
C VAL A 586 7.60 8.84 35.06
N GLY A 587 8.58 8.03 34.65
CA GLY A 587 8.63 6.59 34.92
C GLY A 587 8.77 6.26 36.40
N ASP A 588 9.52 7.08 37.15
CA ASP A 588 9.77 6.88 38.58
C ASP A 588 8.48 6.89 39.43
N ARG A 589 7.41 7.56 38.97
CA ARG A 589 6.11 7.56 39.65
C ARG A 589 5.35 6.25 39.56
N LEU A 590 5.85 5.32 38.75
CA LEU A 590 5.28 3.99 38.54
C LEU A 590 6.09 2.89 39.23
N LEU A 591 7.11 3.26 40.01
CA LEU A 591 8.00 2.35 40.72
C LEU A 591 7.75 2.36 42.23
N LEU A 592 7.98 1.22 42.85
CA LEU A 592 8.17 1.09 44.29
C LEU A 592 9.57 1.56 44.69
N GLU A 593 9.82 1.77 45.98
CA GLU A 593 11.14 2.20 46.50
C GLU A 593 12.28 1.23 46.15
N ASN A 594 11.97 -0.05 45.93
CA ASN A 594 12.94 -1.08 45.51
C ASN A 594 13.28 -1.02 44.01
N GLY A 595 12.72 -0.07 43.26
CA GLY A 595 12.97 0.11 41.82
C GLY A 595 12.21 -0.85 40.90
N LYS A 596 11.32 -1.69 41.42
CA LYS A 596 10.38 -2.51 40.63
C LYS A 596 9.10 -1.75 40.36
N ILE A 597 8.40 -2.10 39.28
CA ILE A 597 7.09 -1.53 39.00
C ILE A 597 6.14 -1.78 40.17
N ASP A 598 5.30 -0.80 40.49
CA ASP A 598 4.12 -1.04 41.33
C ASP A 598 3.08 -1.73 40.46
N GLU A 599 2.96 -3.05 40.61
CA GLU A 599 2.04 -3.88 39.83
C GLU A 599 0.58 -3.42 39.90
N THR A 600 0.20 -2.70 40.96
CA THR A 600 -1.17 -2.17 41.12
C THR A 600 -1.48 -1.03 40.15
N LEU A 601 -0.46 -0.42 39.52
CA LEU A 601 -0.59 0.68 38.56
C LEU A 601 -0.63 0.20 37.10
N PHE A 602 -0.56 -1.11 36.85
CA PHE A 602 -0.53 -1.68 35.51
C PHE A 602 -1.63 -2.72 35.31
N SER A 603 -2.09 -2.91 34.07
CA SER A 603 -3.03 -3.98 33.73
C SER A 603 -2.33 -5.32 33.49
N ASP A 604 -1.09 -5.29 33.01
CA ASP A 604 -0.35 -6.49 32.56
C ASP A 604 1.17 -6.39 32.82
N GLY A 605 1.60 -5.37 33.57
CA GLY A 605 3.03 -5.08 33.83
C GLY A 605 3.73 -4.32 32.69
N LEU A 606 3.00 -3.86 31.67
CA LEU A 606 3.51 -2.98 30.60
C LEU A 606 2.62 -1.75 30.42
N HIS A 607 1.30 -1.93 30.37
CA HIS A 607 0.36 -0.86 30.16
C HIS A 607 -0.15 -0.32 31.50
N PRO A 608 0.04 0.98 31.81
CA PRO A 608 -0.58 1.59 32.97
C PRO A 608 -2.10 1.41 32.93
N ASN A 609 -2.71 1.27 34.11
CA ASN A 609 -4.15 1.37 34.29
C ASN A 609 -4.53 2.82 34.64
N GLU A 610 -5.79 3.05 35.00
CA GLU A 610 -6.32 4.38 35.30
C GLU A 610 -5.52 5.09 36.40
N GLU A 611 -5.23 4.41 37.50
CA GLU A 611 -4.44 4.97 38.60
C GLU A 611 -3.00 5.25 38.15
N GLY A 612 -2.39 4.34 37.39
CA GLY A 612 -1.05 4.54 36.82
C GLY A 612 -0.97 5.77 35.93
N TYR A 613 -1.93 5.96 35.02
CA TYR A 613 -1.99 7.19 34.19
C TYR A 613 -2.24 8.44 35.03
N ALA A 614 -3.11 8.38 36.04
CA ALA A 614 -3.38 9.49 36.94
C ALA A 614 -2.13 9.95 37.71
N ARG A 615 -1.16 9.05 37.96
CA ARG A 615 0.12 9.43 38.61
C ARG A 615 1.04 10.29 37.74
N ILE A 616 0.99 10.08 36.42
CA ILE A 616 1.96 10.69 35.49
C ILE A 616 1.37 11.86 34.69
N VAL A 617 0.05 11.89 34.48
CA VAL A 617 -0.62 12.84 33.57
C VAL A 617 -0.32 14.31 33.88
N ASP A 618 -0.24 14.70 35.15
CA ASP A 618 0.03 16.09 35.52
C ASP A 618 1.42 16.54 35.05
N ASP A 619 2.43 15.67 35.13
CA ASP A 619 3.79 16.00 34.65
C ASP A 619 3.85 16.11 33.12
N ILE A 620 2.93 15.45 32.42
CA ILE A 620 2.85 15.40 30.97
C ILE A 620 2.25 16.68 30.41
N ILE A 621 1.14 17.14 31.02
CA ILE A 621 0.37 18.29 30.54
C ILE A 621 0.98 19.65 30.88
N ILE A 622 1.95 19.72 31.81
CA ILE A 622 2.59 21.00 32.17
C ILE A 622 3.28 21.57 30.92
N PHE A 623 2.73 22.66 30.40
CA PHE A 623 3.33 23.42 29.32
C PHE A 623 4.49 24.24 29.88
N ARG A 624 5.70 23.67 29.87
CA ARG A 624 6.93 24.36 30.27
C ARG A 624 7.48 25.17 29.11
#